data_AF-A0A7U7GAR2-F1
#
_entry.id   AF-A0A7U7GAR2-F1
#
_cell.length_a   1.000
_cell.length_b   1.000
_cell.length_c   1.000
_cell.angle_alpha   90.00
_cell.angle_beta   90.00
_cell.angle_gamma   90.00
#
_symmetry.space_group_name_H-M   'P 1'
#
loop_
_entity.id
_entity.type
_entity.pdbx_description
1 polymer ?
#
loop_
_entity_poly.entity_id
_entity_poly.type
_entity_poly.pdbx_seq_one_letter_code
_entity_poly.pdbx_strand_id
1 'polypeptide(L)'
;METPIPEGEDGTLIGASYVLKEEEQLAQIWSAQDRIRHERRSRETREIIGGLRQHLEQLRAQTDTLWERFVTLTLERILSDQLREFLDEVETEVHDLSQGLVEADCEIDRLRADIQERRRGLEERLALLEPLAHRTSTQNHLGMMLSRVEGLEAYLLGKKDVTPEAYEMHYKRHTTAPGDLLYLRIRLLTTRVAITAANYSRQLSELAFELTALLPEIERLKTDMATLMTRVECVSDLSRYWLAYLDIATTKTA
;
A
#
# COMPACT_ATOMS: atom_id res chain seq x y z
N MET A 1 -4.00 -46.74 44.55
CA MET A 1 -3.93 -47.00 43.09
C MET A 1 -4.42 -45.74 42.41
N GLU A 2 -3.50 -44.90 41.96
CA GLU A 2 -3.81 -43.76 41.11
C GLU A 2 -3.64 -44.21 39.66
N THR A 3 -4.72 -44.09 38.90
CA THR A 3 -4.77 -44.33 37.46
C THR A 3 -4.12 -43.16 36.72
N PRO A 4 -3.17 -43.39 35.78
CA PRO A 4 -2.60 -42.32 34.99
C PRO A 4 -3.60 -41.87 33.92
N ILE A 5 -3.78 -40.55 33.81
CA ILE A 5 -4.56 -39.87 32.77
C ILE A 5 -3.76 -39.94 31.45
N PRO A 6 -4.35 -40.34 30.32
CA PRO A 6 -3.66 -40.36 29.04
C PRO A 6 -3.75 -38.97 28.37
N GLU A 7 -2.77 -38.09 28.61
CA GLU A 7 -2.71 -36.76 27.99
C GLU A 7 -1.91 -36.71 26.66
N GLY A 8 -1.60 -37.85 26.05
CA GLY A 8 -0.60 -37.93 24.97
C GLY A 8 -1.08 -37.78 23.51
N GLU A 9 -2.36 -38.06 23.21
CA GLU A 9 -2.85 -38.21 21.82
C GLU A 9 -3.82 -37.08 21.37
N ASP A 10 -4.59 -36.49 22.29
CA ASP A 10 -5.59 -35.47 21.94
C ASP A 10 -4.96 -34.09 21.67
N GLY A 11 -4.01 -33.65 22.50
CA GLY A 11 -3.31 -32.36 22.31
C GLY A 11 -2.47 -32.28 21.02
N THR A 12 -2.10 -33.42 20.47
CA THR A 12 -1.16 -33.62 19.35
C THR A 12 -1.86 -33.69 18.00
N LEU A 13 -3.04 -34.30 17.91
CA LEU A 13 -3.96 -34.18 16.78
C LEU A 13 -4.44 -32.73 16.61
N ILE A 14 -4.66 -32.03 17.73
CA ILE A 14 -4.99 -30.61 17.75
C ILE A 14 -3.85 -29.77 17.17
N GLY A 15 -2.59 -30.07 17.50
CA GLY A 15 -1.41 -29.37 16.96
C GLY A 15 -1.26 -29.50 15.44
N ALA A 16 -1.40 -30.70 14.88
CA ALA A 16 -1.34 -30.90 13.42
C ALA A 16 -2.55 -30.27 12.69
N SER A 17 -3.75 -30.36 13.27
CA SER A 17 -4.95 -29.71 12.75
C SER A 17 -4.83 -28.18 12.78
N TYR A 18 -4.21 -27.63 13.82
CA TYR A 18 -3.97 -26.21 13.99
C TYR A 18 -3.03 -25.66 12.89
N VAL A 19 -1.91 -26.33 12.62
CA VAL A 19 -0.96 -25.87 11.60
C VAL A 19 -1.54 -25.95 10.17
N LEU A 20 -2.40 -26.93 9.89
CA LEU A 20 -3.12 -27.00 8.61
C LEU A 20 -4.10 -25.82 8.43
N LYS A 21 -4.79 -25.41 9.50
CA LYS A 21 -5.64 -24.20 9.47
C LYS A 21 -4.82 -22.93 9.20
N GLU A 22 -3.59 -22.86 9.70
CA GLU A 22 -2.70 -21.72 9.43
C GLU A 22 -2.25 -21.65 7.96
N GLU A 23 -2.03 -22.79 7.31
CA GLU A 23 -1.75 -22.82 5.87
C GLU A 23 -2.94 -22.33 5.04
N GLU A 24 -4.17 -22.71 5.42
CA GLU A 24 -5.39 -22.21 4.79
C GLU A 24 -5.56 -20.70 5.03
N GLN A 25 -5.26 -20.21 6.24
CA GLN A 25 -5.28 -18.79 6.56
C GLN A 25 -4.26 -18.00 5.73
N LEU A 26 -3.04 -18.52 5.52
CA LEU A 26 -2.03 -17.87 4.68
C LEU A 26 -2.51 -17.68 3.25
N ALA A 27 -3.16 -18.70 2.67
CA ALA A 27 -3.72 -18.62 1.32
C ALA A 27 -4.88 -17.60 1.22
N GLN A 28 -5.59 -17.33 2.32
CA GLN A 28 -6.62 -16.28 2.39
C GLN A 28 -6.02 -14.88 2.56
N ILE A 29 -4.89 -14.75 3.27
CA ILE A 29 -4.24 -13.46 3.52
C ILE A 29 -3.62 -12.90 2.23
N TRP A 30 -2.94 -13.75 1.46
CA TRP A 30 -2.27 -13.33 0.24
C TRP A 30 -2.20 -14.44 -0.80
N SER A 31 -2.64 -14.13 -2.02
CA SER A 31 -2.59 -15.05 -3.15
C SER A 31 -1.80 -14.47 -4.33
N ALA A 32 -1.37 -15.36 -5.23
CA ALA A 32 -0.78 -14.95 -6.51
C ALA A 32 -1.72 -14.06 -7.34
N GLN A 33 -3.04 -14.26 -7.22
CA GLN A 33 -4.04 -13.45 -7.90
C GLN A 33 -4.10 -12.02 -7.34
N ASP A 34 -3.93 -11.85 -6.02
CA ASP A 34 -3.88 -10.53 -5.39
C ASP A 34 -2.66 -9.75 -5.84
N ARG A 35 -1.52 -10.43 -6.01
CA ARG A 35 -0.31 -9.84 -6.60
C ARG A 35 -0.57 -9.31 -8.01
N ILE A 36 -1.13 -10.13 -8.90
CA ILE A 36 -1.44 -9.71 -10.28
C ILE A 36 -2.42 -8.51 -10.28
N ARG A 37 -3.44 -8.56 -9.41
CA ARG A 37 -4.39 -7.45 -9.25
C ARG A 37 -3.69 -6.18 -8.79
N HIS A 38 -2.76 -6.27 -7.85
CA HIS A 38 -1.98 -5.14 -7.38
C HIS A 38 -1.10 -4.55 -8.48
N GLU A 39 -0.32 -5.38 -9.18
CA GLU A 39 0.56 -4.94 -10.28
C GLU A 39 -0.22 -4.24 -11.39
N ARG A 40 -1.42 -4.74 -11.71
CA ARG A 40 -2.34 -4.08 -12.64
C ARG A 40 -2.79 -2.71 -12.11
N ARG A 41 -3.29 -2.65 -10.87
CA ARG A 41 -3.74 -1.39 -10.27
C ARG A 41 -2.61 -0.37 -10.14
N SER A 42 -1.38 -0.78 -9.83
CA SER A 42 -0.22 0.11 -9.77
C SER A 42 0.18 0.65 -11.15
N ARG A 43 -0.07 -0.09 -12.24
CA ARG A 43 0.07 0.44 -13.60
C ARG A 43 -1.01 1.47 -13.93
N GLU A 44 -2.26 1.12 -13.67
CA GLU A 44 -3.41 2.03 -13.85
C GLU A 44 -3.22 3.33 -13.05
N THR A 45 -2.75 3.24 -11.80
CA THR A 45 -2.43 4.41 -10.95
C THR A 45 -1.37 5.30 -11.61
N ARG A 46 -0.29 4.72 -12.14
CA ARG A 46 0.77 5.49 -12.82
C ARG A 46 0.29 6.12 -14.12
N GLU A 47 -0.58 5.44 -14.87
CA GLU A 47 -1.20 5.98 -16.08
C GLU A 47 -2.09 7.18 -15.75
N ILE A 48 -2.91 7.09 -14.70
CA ILE A 48 -3.74 8.21 -14.21
C ILE A 48 -2.86 9.39 -13.78
N ILE A 49 -1.79 9.16 -13.02
CA ILE A 49 -0.85 10.22 -12.62
C ILE A 49 -0.23 10.89 -13.86
N GLY A 50 0.16 10.09 -14.87
CA GLY A 50 0.68 10.58 -16.13
C GLY A 50 -0.33 11.46 -16.89
N GLY A 51 -1.59 11.04 -16.92
CA GLY A 51 -2.69 11.81 -17.51
C GLY A 51 -2.96 13.13 -16.77
N LEU A 52 -3.02 13.09 -15.44
CA LEU A 52 -3.19 14.27 -14.60
C LEU A 52 -2.08 15.29 -14.81
N ARG A 53 -0.83 14.84 -14.92
CA ARG A 53 0.30 15.72 -15.24
C ARG A 53 0.10 16.42 -16.58
N GLN A 54 -0.26 15.68 -17.62
CA GLN A 54 -0.45 16.26 -18.96
C GLN A 54 -1.60 17.26 -18.97
N HIS A 55 -2.70 16.92 -18.30
CA HIS A 55 -3.85 17.80 -18.17
C HIS A 55 -3.52 19.10 -17.40
N LEU A 56 -2.80 18.98 -16.28
CA LEU A 56 -2.29 20.14 -15.54
C LEU A 56 -1.39 21.04 -16.38
N GLU A 57 -0.54 20.46 -17.22
CA GLU A 57 0.33 21.24 -18.10
C GLU A 57 -0.46 21.97 -19.19
N GLN A 58 -1.54 21.37 -19.69
CA GLN A 58 -2.48 22.03 -20.61
C GLN A 58 -3.20 23.20 -19.94
N LEU A 59 -3.75 22.99 -18.74
CA LEU A 59 -4.39 24.05 -17.96
C LEU A 59 -3.42 25.19 -17.64
N ARG A 60 -2.15 24.85 -17.34
CA ARG A 60 -1.09 25.84 -17.13
C ARG A 60 -0.87 26.69 -18.38
N ALA A 61 -0.69 26.07 -19.54
CA ALA A 61 -0.49 26.79 -20.80
C ALA A 61 -1.68 27.70 -21.17
N GLN A 62 -2.90 27.24 -20.93
CA GLN A 62 -4.12 28.04 -21.16
C GLN A 62 -4.19 29.23 -20.19
N THR A 63 -3.88 29.01 -18.91
CA THR A 63 -3.84 30.08 -17.90
C THR A 63 -2.76 31.11 -18.21
N ASP A 64 -1.57 30.67 -18.64
CA ASP A 64 -0.48 31.56 -19.07
C ASP A 64 -0.91 32.43 -20.26
N THR A 65 -1.53 31.81 -21.27
CA THR A 65 -2.03 32.52 -22.46
C THR A 65 -3.10 33.55 -22.09
N LEU A 66 -4.05 33.18 -21.22
CA LEU A 66 -5.07 34.08 -20.71
C LEU A 66 -4.44 35.26 -19.95
N TRP A 67 -3.48 34.99 -19.07
CA TRP A 67 -2.79 36.00 -18.29
C TRP A 67 -2.03 36.99 -19.17
N GLU A 68 -1.27 36.51 -20.15
CA GLU A 68 -0.53 37.36 -21.09
C GLU A 68 -1.47 38.25 -21.91
N ARG A 69 -2.57 37.67 -22.42
CA ARG A 69 -3.59 38.41 -23.16
C ARG A 69 -4.25 39.46 -22.27
N PHE A 70 -4.60 39.11 -21.04
CA PHE A 70 -5.16 40.03 -20.05
C PHE A 70 -4.25 41.23 -19.83
N VAL A 71 -2.99 41.00 -19.45
CA VAL A 71 -2.05 42.10 -19.15
C VAL A 71 -1.78 42.97 -20.38
N THR A 72 -1.66 42.38 -21.56
CA THR A 72 -1.31 43.11 -22.79
C THR A 72 -2.46 43.96 -23.31
N LEU A 73 -3.68 43.42 -23.32
CA LEU A 73 -4.82 44.06 -23.99
C LEU A 73 -5.66 44.94 -23.06
N THR A 74 -5.55 44.80 -21.73
CA THR A 74 -6.39 45.58 -20.80
C THR A 74 -6.29 47.08 -21.05
N LEU A 75 -5.08 47.63 -21.24
CA LEU A 75 -4.89 49.05 -21.51
C LEU A 75 -5.45 49.47 -22.88
N GLU A 76 -5.25 48.67 -23.91
CA GLU A 76 -5.77 48.93 -25.26
C GLU A 76 -7.32 48.98 -25.25
N ARG A 77 -7.94 48.05 -24.52
CA ARG A 77 -9.40 47.95 -24.40
C ARG A 77 -9.99 49.08 -23.58
N ILE A 78 -9.27 49.57 -22.56
CA ILE A 78 -9.62 50.81 -21.84
C ILE A 78 -9.64 52.00 -22.80
N LEU A 79 -8.61 52.15 -23.64
CA LEU A 79 -8.51 53.28 -24.59
C LEU A 79 -9.53 53.21 -25.73
N SER A 80 -10.09 52.03 -25.99
CA SER A 80 -11.04 51.78 -27.09
C SER A 80 -12.48 51.61 -26.61
N ASP A 81 -12.80 51.88 -25.34
CA ASP A 81 -14.12 51.70 -24.71
C ASP A 81 -14.71 50.28 -24.86
N GLN A 82 -13.87 49.27 -25.09
CA GLN A 82 -14.24 47.86 -25.28
C GLN A 82 -13.89 46.98 -24.08
N LEU A 83 -13.51 47.59 -22.96
CA LEU A 83 -13.05 46.86 -21.78
C LEU A 83 -14.12 45.90 -21.23
N ARG A 84 -15.41 46.28 -21.25
CA ARG A 84 -16.48 45.43 -20.71
C ARG A 84 -16.64 44.13 -21.51
N GLU A 85 -16.75 44.21 -22.83
CA GLU A 85 -16.83 43.02 -23.72
C GLU A 85 -15.62 42.10 -23.55
N PHE A 86 -14.41 42.69 -23.47
CA PHE A 86 -13.19 41.93 -23.21
C PHE A 86 -13.20 41.21 -21.86
N LEU A 87 -13.71 41.86 -20.80
CA LEU A 87 -13.78 41.25 -19.48
C LEU A 87 -14.84 40.15 -19.39
N ASP A 88 -15.96 40.29 -20.11
CA ASP A 88 -16.97 39.23 -20.22
C ASP A 88 -16.38 37.97 -20.90
N GLU A 89 -15.60 38.13 -21.98
CA GLU A 89 -14.87 37.02 -22.61
C GLU A 89 -13.87 36.37 -21.65
N VAL A 90 -13.06 37.18 -20.96
CA VAL A 90 -12.10 36.70 -19.95
C VAL A 90 -12.81 35.94 -18.83
N GLU A 91 -13.97 36.41 -18.36
CA GLU A 91 -14.72 35.75 -17.31
C GLU A 91 -15.19 34.34 -17.73
N THR A 92 -15.64 34.16 -18.97
CA THR A 92 -16.00 32.84 -19.49
C THR A 92 -14.81 31.88 -19.52
N GLU A 93 -13.65 32.33 -19.99
CA GLU A 93 -12.44 31.51 -20.02
C GLU A 93 -11.91 31.19 -18.62
N VAL A 94 -11.97 32.15 -17.70
CA VAL A 94 -11.65 31.96 -16.28
C VAL A 94 -12.57 30.91 -15.66
N HIS A 95 -13.87 30.94 -15.97
CA HIS A 95 -14.82 29.96 -15.49
C HIS A 95 -14.48 28.54 -15.97
N ASP A 96 -14.23 28.38 -17.27
CA ASP A 96 -13.87 27.09 -17.86
C ASP A 96 -12.57 26.52 -17.28
N LEU A 97 -11.55 27.37 -17.10
CA LEU A 97 -10.30 26.99 -16.45
C LEU A 97 -10.51 26.61 -14.99
N SER A 98 -11.31 27.37 -14.26
CA SER A 98 -11.60 27.11 -12.85
C SER A 98 -12.30 25.76 -12.68
N GLN A 99 -13.25 25.44 -13.57
CA GLN A 99 -13.92 24.14 -13.57
C GLN A 99 -12.91 23.01 -13.81
N GLY A 100 -12.06 23.11 -14.84
CA GLY A 100 -11.06 22.10 -15.14
C GLY A 100 -10.06 21.88 -13.99
N LEU A 101 -9.65 22.96 -13.32
CA LEU A 101 -8.77 22.88 -12.14
C LEU A 101 -9.45 22.17 -10.96
N VAL A 102 -10.72 22.48 -10.68
CA VAL A 102 -11.48 21.83 -9.60
C VAL A 102 -11.69 20.34 -9.89
N GLU A 103 -11.99 19.98 -11.13
CA GLU A 103 -12.15 18.58 -11.55
C GLU A 103 -10.85 17.78 -11.33
N ALA A 104 -9.72 18.33 -11.79
CA ALA A 104 -8.42 17.72 -11.61
C ALA A 104 -7.97 17.69 -10.13
N ASP A 105 -8.32 18.69 -9.33
CA ASP A 105 -8.07 18.70 -7.88
C ASP A 105 -8.80 17.57 -7.16
N CYS A 106 -10.07 17.37 -7.52
CA CYS A 106 -10.88 16.26 -7.02
C CYS A 106 -10.29 14.89 -7.42
N GLU A 107 -9.78 14.76 -8.65
CA GLU A 107 -9.13 13.52 -9.10
C GLU A 107 -7.84 13.22 -8.34
N ILE A 108 -7.01 14.24 -8.08
CA ILE A 108 -5.81 14.13 -7.25
C ILE A 108 -6.18 13.65 -5.83
N ASP A 109 -7.22 14.21 -5.22
CA ASP A 109 -7.66 13.81 -3.88
C ASP A 109 -8.21 12.38 -3.83
N ARG A 110 -9.00 11.97 -4.83
CA ARG A 110 -9.48 10.59 -4.95
C ARG A 110 -8.32 9.62 -5.09
N LEU A 111 -7.34 9.94 -5.91
CA LEU A 111 -6.15 9.12 -6.13
C LEU A 111 -5.33 8.98 -4.85
N ARG A 112 -5.11 10.10 -4.14
CA ARG A 112 -4.42 10.13 -2.85
C ARG A 112 -5.11 9.22 -1.84
N ALA A 113 -6.43 9.35 -1.69
CA ALA A 113 -7.23 8.55 -0.77
C ALA A 113 -7.16 7.05 -1.11
N ASP A 114 -7.29 6.69 -2.39
CA ASP A 114 -7.21 5.30 -2.83
C ASP A 114 -5.83 4.68 -2.59
N ILE A 115 -4.74 5.42 -2.78
CA ILE A 115 -3.39 4.94 -2.45
C ILE A 115 -3.23 4.74 -0.95
N GLN A 116 -3.70 5.69 -0.13
CA GLN A 116 -3.63 5.58 1.32
C GLN A 116 -4.44 4.39 1.84
N GLU A 117 -5.65 4.18 1.33
CA GLU A 117 -6.48 3.02 1.66
C GLU A 117 -5.80 1.70 1.30
N ARG A 118 -5.22 1.61 0.09
CA ARG A 118 -4.46 0.44 -0.33
C ARG A 118 -3.25 0.18 0.58
N ARG A 119 -2.52 1.22 0.97
CA ARG A 119 -1.39 1.10 1.91
C ARG A 119 -1.85 0.57 3.26
N ARG A 120 -2.92 1.12 3.83
CA ARG A 120 -3.50 0.62 5.09
C ARG A 120 -3.88 -0.86 5.00
N GLY A 121 -4.54 -1.27 3.91
CA GLY A 121 -4.88 -2.67 3.70
C GLY A 121 -3.67 -3.61 3.58
N LEU A 122 -2.53 -3.12 3.06
CA LEU A 122 -1.28 -3.89 3.06
C LEU A 122 -0.65 -3.96 4.47
N GLU A 123 -0.67 -2.87 5.23
CA GLU A 123 -0.19 -2.81 6.61
C GLU A 123 -0.98 -3.75 7.54
N GLU A 124 -2.30 -3.81 7.39
CA GLU A 124 -3.17 -4.75 8.12
C GLU A 124 -2.78 -6.21 7.83
N ARG A 125 -2.53 -6.55 6.56
CA ARG A 125 -2.07 -7.89 6.17
C ARG A 125 -0.68 -8.21 6.69
N LEU A 126 0.23 -7.24 6.70
CA LEU A 126 1.56 -7.40 7.28
C LEU A 126 1.48 -7.73 8.77
N ALA A 127 0.61 -7.03 9.52
CA ALA A 127 0.40 -7.29 10.94
C ALA A 127 -0.14 -8.70 11.21
N LEU A 128 -0.96 -9.26 10.32
CA LEU A 128 -1.44 -10.65 10.43
C LEU A 128 -0.33 -11.68 10.18
N LEU A 129 0.64 -11.36 9.31
CA LEU A 129 1.75 -12.25 8.96
C LEU A 129 2.91 -12.19 9.95
N GLU A 130 3.09 -11.05 10.63
CA GLU A 130 4.16 -10.83 11.59
C GLU A 130 4.27 -11.94 12.66
N PRO A 131 3.21 -12.34 13.39
CA PRO A 131 3.32 -13.40 14.38
C PRO A 131 3.63 -14.77 13.76
N LEU A 132 3.20 -15.03 12.52
CA LEU A 132 3.47 -16.30 11.83
C LEU A 132 4.93 -16.38 11.37
N ALA A 133 5.50 -15.27 10.89
CA ALA A 133 6.89 -15.19 10.46
C ALA A 133 7.89 -15.29 11.64
N HIS A 134 7.56 -14.72 12.80
CA HIS A 134 8.46 -14.68 13.97
C HIS A 134 8.46 -15.97 14.83
N ARG A 135 7.54 -16.91 14.59
CA ARG A 135 7.44 -18.16 15.38
C ARG A 135 8.63 -19.09 15.29
N THR A 136 9.55 -18.87 14.33
CA THR A 136 10.74 -19.70 14.17
C THR A 136 12.00 -18.88 14.38
N SER A 137 12.67 -19.07 15.52
CA SER A 137 14.14 -19.01 15.52
C SER A 137 14.62 -20.21 14.71
N THR A 138 14.75 -20.02 13.40
CA THR A 138 15.02 -21.08 12.42
C THR A 138 16.26 -21.90 12.79
N GLN A 139 17.28 -21.28 13.41
CA GLN A 139 18.50 -21.96 13.86
C GLN A 139 18.26 -22.95 15.02
N ASN A 140 17.57 -22.52 16.10
CA ASN A 140 17.29 -23.41 17.24
C ASN A 140 16.32 -24.55 16.86
N HIS A 141 15.39 -24.28 15.96
CA HIS A 141 14.41 -25.27 15.50
C HIS A 141 15.06 -26.36 14.65
N LEU A 142 15.95 -25.97 13.72
CA LEU A 142 16.72 -26.93 12.91
C LEU A 142 17.62 -27.81 13.78
N GLY A 143 18.31 -27.25 14.77
CA GLY A 143 19.15 -28.03 15.69
C GLY A 143 18.37 -29.09 16.48
N MET A 144 17.18 -28.74 16.99
CA MET A 144 16.31 -29.70 17.68
C MET A 144 15.72 -30.76 16.74
N MET A 145 15.42 -30.41 15.48
CA MET A 145 14.94 -31.39 14.51
C MET A 145 16.05 -32.37 14.11
N LEU A 146 17.26 -31.86 13.87
CA LEU A 146 18.41 -32.69 13.52
C LEU A 146 18.73 -33.69 14.62
N SER A 147 18.75 -33.27 15.89
CA SER A 147 19.00 -34.21 17.01
C SER A 147 17.92 -35.29 17.16
N ARG A 148 16.67 -34.98 16.83
CA ARG A 148 15.56 -35.96 16.80
C ARG A 148 15.69 -36.92 15.62
N VAL A 149 16.13 -36.44 14.45
CA VAL A 149 16.43 -37.28 13.28
C VAL A 149 17.59 -38.23 13.58
N GLU A 150 18.68 -37.73 14.17
CA GLU A 150 19.82 -38.56 14.59
C GLU A 150 19.40 -39.67 15.58
N GLY A 151 18.53 -39.36 16.53
CA GLY A 151 17.96 -40.33 17.47
C GLY A 151 17.09 -41.40 16.78
N LEU A 152 16.26 -41.00 15.82
CA LEU A 152 15.45 -41.90 14.98
C LEU A 152 16.32 -42.81 14.09
N GLU A 153 17.35 -42.26 13.46
CA GLU A 153 18.28 -43.03 12.63
C GLU A 153 19.00 -44.09 13.46
N ALA A 154 19.48 -43.75 14.65
CA ALA A 154 20.10 -44.70 15.58
C ALA A 154 19.12 -45.81 16.01
N TYR A 155 17.85 -45.45 16.29
CA TYR A 155 16.78 -46.39 16.63
C TYR A 155 16.49 -47.38 15.49
N LEU A 156 16.29 -46.87 14.27
CA LEU A 156 15.90 -47.66 13.10
C LEU A 156 17.04 -48.55 12.57
N LEU A 157 18.29 -48.09 12.66
CA LEU A 157 19.46 -48.86 12.24
C LEU A 157 19.90 -49.91 13.27
N GLY A 158 19.24 -49.98 14.44
CA GLY A 158 19.57 -50.95 15.49
C GLY A 158 20.98 -50.78 16.07
N LYS A 159 21.62 -49.63 15.86
CA LYS A 159 22.98 -49.35 16.34
C LYS A 159 22.96 -49.19 17.85
N LYS A 160 23.15 -50.28 18.57
CA LYS A 160 23.39 -50.33 20.03
C LYS A 160 24.85 -49.99 20.37
N ASP A 161 25.46 -49.00 19.72
CA ASP A 161 26.81 -48.55 20.08
C ASP A 161 26.75 -47.45 21.16
N VAL A 162 25.88 -47.64 22.15
CA VAL A 162 25.72 -46.73 23.28
C VAL A 162 25.76 -47.57 24.56
N THR A 163 26.64 -47.18 25.47
CA THR A 163 26.78 -47.85 26.78
C THR A 163 25.43 -47.88 27.51
N PRO A 164 25.14 -48.93 28.30
CA PRO A 164 23.84 -49.12 28.96
C PRO A 164 23.37 -47.90 29.79
N GLU A 165 24.32 -47.16 30.36
CA GLU A 165 24.07 -45.96 31.17
C GLU A 165 23.59 -44.76 30.33
N ALA A 166 24.10 -44.60 29.10
CA ALA A 166 23.63 -43.59 28.16
C ALA A 166 22.33 -44.01 27.47
N TYR A 167 22.10 -45.31 27.29
CA TYR A 167 20.82 -45.86 26.84
C TYR A 167 19.70 -45.54 27.84
N GLU A 168 19.94 -45.72 29.15
CA GLU A 168 18.94 -45.41 30.17
C GLU A 168 18.67 -43.91 30.36
N MET A 169 19.69 -43.05 30.22
CA MET A 169 19.53 -41.59 30.33
C MET A 169 18.79 -40.97 29.14
N HIS A 170 19.02 -41.48 27.91
CA HIS A 170 18.43 -40.91 26.69
C HIS A 170 17.08 -41.52 26.31
N TYR A 171 16.84 -42.82 26.56
CA TYR A 171 15.59 -43.49 26.15
C TYR A 171 14.47 -43.50 27.20
N LYS A 172 14.76 -43.32 28.51
CA LYS A 172 13.70 -43.29 29.53
C LYS A 172 12.93 -41.96 29.58
N ARG A 173 13.41 -40.91 28.91
CA ARG A 173 12.66 -39.64 28.73
C ARG A 173 12.06 -39.56 27.32
N HIS A 174 11.02 -40.36 27.09
CA HIS A 174 9.98 -40.16 26.08
C HIS A 174 10.44 -39.92 24.63
N THR A 175 10.79 -40.99 23.92
CA THR A 175 10.73 -41.02 22.45
C THR A 175 10.47 -42.43 21.92
N THR A 176 9.28 -42.64 21.37
CA THR A 176 9.00 -43.76 20.46
C THR A 176 9.14 -43.24 19.04
N ALA A 177 9.57 -44.08 18.08
CA ALA A 177 9.68 -43.66 16.68
C ALA A 177 8.43 -42.92 16.14
N PRO A 178 7.18 -43.33 16.49
CA PRO A 178 5.98 -42.56 16.16
C PRO A 178 5.96 -41.14 16.74
N GLY A 179 6.40 -40.95 17.99
CA GLY A 179 6.42 -39.64 18.65
C GLY A 179 7.44 -38.68 18.04
N ASP A 180 8.63 -39.17 17.70
CA ASP A 180 9.65 -38.35 17.02
C ASP A 180 9.24 -37.99 15.59
N LEU A 181 8.66 -38.92 14.84
CA LEU A 181 8.13 -38.64 13.50
C LEU A 181 6.99 -37.61 13.55
N LEU A 182 6.12 -37.68 14.56
CA LEU A 182 5.05 -36.70 14.74
C LEU A 182 5.60 -35.31 15.12
N TYR A 183 6.58 -35.25 16.04
CA TYR A 183 7.28 -34.01 16.39
C TYR A 183 7.90 -33.36 15.15
N LEU A 184 8.65 -34.14 14.36
CA LEU A 184 9.27 -33.67 13.12
C LEU A 184 8.21 -33.19 12.12
N ARG A 185 7.10 -33.91 11.97
CA ARG A 185 5.99 -33.50 11.10
C ARG A 185 5.41 -32.15 11.52
N ILE A 186 5.04 -31.98 12.79
CA ILE A 186 4.48 -30.71 13.29
C ILE A 186 5.50 -29.59 13.08
N ARG A 187 6.78 -29.84 13.39
CA ARG A 187 7.83 -28.83 13.29
C ARG A 187 8.14 -28.42 11.86
N LEU A 188 8.16 -29.36 10.93
CA LEU A 188 8.29 -29.11 9.49
C LEU A 188 7.12 -28.26 8.98
N LEU A 189 5.89 -28.61 9.36
CA LEU A 189 4.70 -27.85 8.96
C LEU A 189 4.75 -26.42 9.52
N THR A 190 5.06 -26.22 10.80
CA THR A 190 5.18 -24.88 11.40
C THR A 190 6.30 -24.06 10.75
N THR A 191 7.42 -24.70 10.40
CA THR A 191 8.52 -24.02 9.70
C THR A 191 8.12 -23.62 8.29
N ARG A 192 7.38 -24.48 7.58
CA ARG A 192 6.83 -24.16 6.26
C ARG A 192 5.88 -22.96 6.31
N VAL A 193 4.96 -22.92 7.28
CA VAL A 193 4.06 -21.77 7.52
C VAL A 193 4.87 -20.49 7.77
N ALA A 194 5.87 -20.52 8.65
CA ALA A 194 6.68 -19.35 8.98
C ALA A 194 7.48 -18.82 7.76
N ILE A 195 8.09 -19.71 6.97
CA ILE A 195 8.81 -19.34 5.74
C ILE A 195 7.83 -18.69 4.73
N THR A 196 6.66 -19.29 4.54
CA THR A 196 5.63 -18.74 3.64
C THR A 196 5.16 -17.36 4.11
N ALA A 197 4.88 -17.21 5.40
CA ALA A 197 4.49 -15.94 6.00
C ALA A 197 5.58 -14.86 5.83
N ALA A 198 6.86 -15.21 6.04
CA ALA A 198 7.98 -14.30 5.83
C ALA A 198 8.12 -13.87 4.35
N ASN A 199 7.93 -14.82 3.42
CA ASN A 199 7.95 -14.52 1.99
C ASN A 199 6.81 -13.57 1.58
N TYR A 200 5.60 -13.80 2.09
CA TYR A 200 4.46 -12.89 1.85
C TYR A 200 4.67 -11.53 2.51
N SER A 201 5.21 -11.48 3.73
CA SER A 201 5.53 -10.24 4.42
C SER A 201 6.52 -9.40 3.62
N ARG A 202 7.57 -10.03 3.07
CA ARG A 202 8.51 -9.35 2.17
C ARG A 202 7.82 -8.79 0.93
N GLN A 203 7.01 -9.60 0.24
CA GLN A 203 6.30 -9.15 -0.97
C GLN A 203 5.37 -7.97 -0.67
N LEU A 204 4.55 -8.07 0.37
CA LEU A 204 3.63 -7.00 0.77
C LEU A 204 4.37 -5.72 1.17
N SER A 205 5.53 -5.84 1.82
CA SER A 205 6.38 -4.70 2.18
C SER A 205 6.95 -4.00 0.93
N GLU A 206 7.39 -4.77 -0.07
CA GLU A 206 7.84 -4.22 -1.36
C GLU A 206 6.70 -3.45 -2.05
N LEU A 207 5.48 -4.00 -2.06
CA LEU A 207 4.30 -3.32 -2.62
C LEU A 207 3.90 -2.06 -1.84
N ALA A 208 3.97 -2.09 -0.51
CA ALA A 208 3.68 -0.94 0.34
C ALA A 208 4.70 0.18 0.09
N PHE A 209 5.97 -0.17 -0.12
CA PHE A 209 7.01 0.77 -0.49
C PHE A 209 6.74 1.41 -1.86
N GLU A 210 6.37 0.64 -2.87
CA GLU A 210 6.00 1.16 -4.20
C GLU A 210 4.86 2.17 -4.13
N LEU A 211 3.79 1.88 -3.39
CA LEU A 211 2.67 2.81 -3.21
C LEU A 211 3.10 4.08 -2.46
N THR A 212 3.98 3.94 -1.47
CA THR A 212 4.54 5.08 -0.72
C THR A 212 5.35 5.99 -1.64
N ALA A 213 6.10 5.42 -2.59
CA ALA A 213 6.91 6.18 -3.53
C ALA A 213 6.08 7.03 -4.51
N LEU A 214 4.79 6.75 -4.70
CA LEU A 214 3.89 7.56 -5.54
C LEU A 214 3.36 8.81 -4.83
N LEU A 215 3.30 8.81 -3.50
CA LEU A 215 2.72 9.93 -2.74
C LEU A 215 3.43 11.28 -2.98
N PRO A 216 4.77 11.37 -3.01
CA PRO A 216 5.45 12.65 -3.27
C PRO A 216 5.08 13.27 -4.62
N GLU A 217 4.87 12.45 -5.64
CA GLU A 217 4.46 12.91 -6.96
C GLU A 217 3.04 13.50 -6.95
N ILE A 218 2.13 12.86 -6.21
CA ILE A 218 0.76 13.34 -6.02
C ILE A 218 0.72 14.63 -5.22
N GLU A 219 1.50 14.73 -4.13
CA GLU A 219 1.60 15.99 -3.38
C GLU A 219 2.15 17.11 -4.26
N ARG A 220 3.12 16.82 -5.14
CA ARG A 220 3.62 17.81 -6.08
C ARG A 220 2.54 18.26 -7.08
N LEU A 221 1.75 17.33 -7.62
CA LEU A 221 0.63 17.70 -8.49
C LEU A 221 -0.38 18.58 -7.74
N LYS A 222 -0.67 18.27 -6.47
CA LYS A 222 -1.55 19.07 -5.61
C LYS A 222 -1.01 20.49 -5.41
N THR A 223 0.30 20.65 -5.15
CA THR A 223 0.90 21.99 -4.98
C THR A 223 0.91 22.79 -6.29
N ASP A 224 1.20 22.13 -7.40
CA ASP A 224 1.19 22.77 -8.73
C ASP A 224 -0.24 23.22 -9.08
N MET A 225 -1.24 22.38 -8.78
CA MET A 225 -2.66 22.69 -8.93
C MET A 225 -3.07 23.92 -8.12
N ALA A 226 -2.76 23.93 -6.82
CA ALA A 226 -3.09 25.06 -5.94
C ALA A 226 -2.46 26.36 -6.45
N THR A 227 -1.21 26.31 -6.91
CA THR A 227 -0.54 27.48 -7.50
C THR A 227 -1.30 27.98 -8.74
N LEU A 228 -1.75 27.08 -9.60
CA LEU A 228 -2.46 27.44 -10.82
C LEU A 228 -3.86 28.01 -10.52
N MET A 229 -4.58 27.44 -9.55
CA MET A 229 -5.85 27.98 -9.05
C MET A 229 -5.71 29.42 -8.56
N THR A 230 -4.71 29.70 -7.72
CA THR A 230 -4.51 31.07 -7.23
C THR A 230 -4.25 32.07 -8.36
N ARG A 231 -3.61 31.64 -9.44
CA ARG A 231 -3.36 32.51 -10.60
C ARG A 231 -4.63 32.80 -11.39
N VAL A 232 -5.50 31.81 -11.58
CA VAL A 232 -6.81 32.00 -12.22
C VAL A 232 -7.72 32.90 -11.37
N GLU A 233 -7.71 32.70 -10.04
CA GLU A 233 -8.41 33.57 -9.09
C GLU A 233 -7.94 35.03 -9.17
N CYS A 234 -6.64 35.27 -9.30
CA CYS A 234 -6.10 36.62 -9.50
C CYS A 234 -6.66 37.29 -10.77
N VAL A 235 -6.80 36.57 -11.90
CA VAL A 235 -7.43 37.13 -13.11
C VAL A 235 -8.89 37.48 -12.82
N SER A 236 -9.64 36.57 -12.19
CA SER A 236 -11.03 36.80 -11.80
C SER A 236 -11.20 38.06 -10.94
N ASP A 237 -10.35 38.21 -9.93
CA ASP A 237 -10.39 39.36 -9.02
C ASP A 237 -10.07 40.66 -9.77
N LEU A 238 -9.01 40.67 -10.59
CA LEU A 238 -8.65 41.84 -11.39
C LEU A 238 -9.76 42.24 -12.37
N SER A 239 -10.38 41.27 -13.05
CA SER A 239 -11.53 41.53 -13.92
C SER A 239 -12.68 42.17 -13.15
N ARG A 240 -13.01 41.65 -11.96
CA ARG A 240 -14.06 42.23 -11.09
C ARG A 240 -13.74 43.66 -10.65
N TYR A 241 -12.49 43.95 -10.32
CA TYR A 241 -12.08 45.32 -9.97
C TYR A 241 -12.22 46.28 -11.16
N TRP A 242 -11.87 45.85 -12.37
CA TRP A 242 -12.06 46.67 -13.57
C TRP A 242 -13.52 46.93 -13.89
N LEU A 243 -14.39 45.91 -13.79
CA LEU A 243 -15.83 46.09 -13.97
C LEU A 243 -16.41 47.09 -12.96
N ALA A 244 -16.06 46.95 -11.67
CA ALA A 244 -16.49 47.89 -10.64
C ALA A 244 -15.99 49.32 -10.91
N TYR A 245 -14.77 49.48 -11.42
CA TYR A 245 -14.24 50.77 -11.82
C TYR A 245 -15.03 51.38 -12.99
N LEU A 246 -15.34 50.59 -14.03
CA LEU A 246 -16.14 51.06 -15.16
C LEU A 246 -17.53 51.53 -14.72
N ASP A 247 -18.17 50.82 -13.80
CA ASP A 247 -19.49 51.20 -13.27
C ASP A 247 -19.44 52.56 -12.53
N ILE A 248 -18.38 52.82 -11.77
CA ILE A 248 -18.18 54.11 -11.09
C ILE A 248 -17.85 55.23 -12.08
N ALA A 249 -17.01 54.94 -13.09
CA ALA A 249 -16.59 55.93 -14.07
C ALA A 249 -17.76 56.38 -14.96
N THR A 250 -18.58 55.43 -15.41
CA THR A 250 -19.73 55.68 -16.29
C THR A 250 -20.90 56.36 -15.56
N THR A 251 -21.12 56.06 -14.28
CA THR A 251 -22.14 56.74 -13.46
C THR A 251 -21.80 58.20 -13.13
N LYS A 252 -20.52 58.59 -13.18
CA LYS A 252 -20.09 59.99 -13.03
C LYS A 252 -20.22 60.83 -14.31
N THR A 253 -20.34 60.18 -15.47
CA THR A 253 -20.45 60.85 -16.78
C THR A 253 -21.89 61.03 -17.26
N ALA A 254 -22.88 60.51 -16.55
CA ALA A 254 -24.31 60.71 -16.77
C ALA A 254 -24.86 61.82 -15.85
#